data_AF-A0A935PZH5-F1
#
_entry.id   AF-A0A935PZH5-F1
#
_cell.length_a   1.000
_cell.length_b   1.000
_cell.length_c   1.000
_cell.angle_alpha   90.00
_cell.angle_beta   90.00
_cell.angle_gamma   90.00
#
_symmetry.space_group_name_H-M   'P 1'
#
loop_
_entity.id
_entity.type
_entity.pdbx_description
1 polymer ?
#
loop_
_entity_poly.entity_id
_entity_poly.type
_entity_poly.pdbx_seq_one_letter_code
_entity_poly.pdbx_strand_id
1 'polypeptide(L)' 'MPLQIANPAVVGKVERLAKATGLSKTAAVEHAVDRLLGDLADVDDGAARAAALLAQIDRIPERSDAFDPLAWDERGLPA' A
#
# COMPACT_ATOMS: atom_id res chain seq x y z
N MET A 1 11.31 -26.97 7.67
CA MET A 1 12.67 -26.99 8.27
C MET A 1 12.98 -25.60 8.80
N PRO A 2 13.72 -25.45 9.91
CA PRO A 2 14.12 -24.15 10.41
C PRO A 2 15.11 -23.47 9.46
N LEU A 3 14.91 -22.18 9.18
CA LEU A 3 15.86 -21.36 8.43
C LEU A 3 17.11 -21.12 9.29
N GLN A 4 18.27 -21.62 8.86
CA GLN A 4 19.53 -21.38 9.55
C GLN A 4 20.24 -20.16 8.97
N ILE A 5 20.45 -19.14 9.81
CA ILE A 5 21.12 -17.90 9.42
C ILE A 5 22.56 -17.94 9.93
N ALA A 6 23.52 -18.18 9.03
CA ALA A 6 24.94 -18.22 9.37
C ALA A 6 25.61 -16.82 9.41
N ASN A 7 25.00 -15.82 8.75
CA ASN A 7 25.59 -14.49 8.68
C ASN A 7 25.36 -13.69 9.99
N PRO A 8 26.42 -13.33 10.73
CA PRO A 8 26.28 -12.66 12.03
C PRO A 8 25.65 -11.26 11.94
N ALA A 9 25.84 -10.56 10.81
CA ALA A 9 25.20 -9.26 10.61
C ALA A 9 23.67 -9.40 10.48
N VAL A 10 23.18 -10.50 9.90
CA VAL A 10 21.75 -10.78 9.79
C VAL A 10 21.19 -11.15 11.17
N VAL A 11 21.91 -11.98 11.94
CA VAL A 11 21.54 -12.29 13.33
C VAL A 11 21.38 -11.02 14.16
N GLY A 12 22.33 -10.08 14.06
CA GLY A 12 22.25 -8.80 14.76
C GLY A 12 21.07 -7.92 14.33
N LYS A 13 20.64 -8.00 13.05
CA LYS A 13 19.42 -7.32 12.58
C LYS A 13 18.18 -7.94 13.21
N VAL A 14 18.08 -9.27 13.23
CA VAL A 14 16.95 -10.00 13.81
C VAL A 14 16.82 -9.72 15.30
N GLU A 15 17.94 -9.66 16.02
CA GLU A 15 17.96 -9.33 17.45
C GLU A 15 17.44 -7.93 17.74
N ARG A 16 17.88 -6.93 16.96
CA ARG A 16 17.37 -5.56 17.10
C ARG A 16 15.89 -5.47 16.78
N LEU A 17 15.43 -6.17 15.74
CA LEU A 17 14.02 -6.20 15.36
C LEU A 17 13.17 -6.83 16.47
N ALA A 18 13.55 -8.01 16.96
CA ALA A 18 12.87 -8.70 18.05
C ALA A 18 12.79 -7.83 19.33
N LYS A 19 13.90 -7.15 19.66
CA LYS A 19 13.92 -6.21 20.80
C LYS A 19 12.96 -5.03 20.61
N ALA A 20 12.90 -4.47 19.41
CA ALA A 20 12.04 -3.32 19.12
C ALA A 20 10.54 -3.67 19.10
N THR A 21 10.19 -4.88 18.68
CA THR A 21 8.80 -5.34 18.57
C THR A 21 8.30 -6.11 19.79
N GLY A 22 9.20 -6.52 20.69
CA GLY A 22 8.87 -7.39 21.82
C GLY A 22 8.56 -8.84 21.42
N LEU A 23 8.80 -9.22 20.16
CA LEU A 23 8.55 -10.56 19.63
C LEU A 23 9.75 -11.49 19.84
N SER A 24 9.52 -12.80 19.73
CA SER A 24 10.62 -13.76 19.58
C SER A 24 11.37 -13.53 18.27
N LYS A 25 12.64 -13.97 18.17
CA LYS A 25 13.43 -13.83 16.94
C LYS A 25 12.71 -14.45 15.73
N THR A 26 12.09 -15.62 15.91
CA THR A 26 11.30 -16.29 14.88
C THR A 26 10.07 -15.47 14.50
N ALA A 27 9.25 -15.06 15.47
CA ALA A 27 8.03 -14.31 15.21
C ALA A 27 8.32 -12.93 14.58
N ALA A 28 9.43 -12.30 14.96
CA ALA A 28 9.89 -11.05 14.36
C ALA A 28 10.25 -11.21 12.88
N VAL A 29 10.92 -12.32 12.53
CA VAL A 29 11.26 -12.64 11.13
C VAL A 29 10.00 -13.00 10.34
N GLU A 30 9.13 -13.84 10.88
CA GLU A 30 7.85 -14.20 10.26
C GLU A 30 7.03 -12.95 9.96
N HIS A 31 6.80 -12.09 10.96
CA HIS A 31 6.06 -10.85 10.78
C HIS A 31 6.69 -9.91 9.73
N ALA A 32 8.02 -9.79 9.71
CA ALA A 32 8.71 -8.96 8.73
C ALA A 32 8.60 -9.51 7.31
N VAL A 33 8.67 -10.83 7.15
CA VAL A 33 8.51 -11.51 5.85
C VAL A 33 7.07 -11.38 5.36
N ASP A 34 6.08 -11.62 6.22
CA ASP A 34 4.66 -11.48 5.89
C ASP A 34 4.35 -10.05 5.44
N ARG A 35 4.86 -9.05 6.15
CA ARG A 35 4.72 -7.64 5.78
C ARG A 35 5.34 -7.36 4.40
N LEU A 36 6.56 -7.82 4.15
CA LEU A 36 7.23 -7.58 2.87
C LEU A 36 6.50 -8.26 1.71
N LEU A 37 5.96 -9.47 1.93
CA LEU A 37 5.15 -10.16 0.92
C LEU A 37 3.83 -9.43 0.65
N GLY A 38 3.19 -8.88 1.68
CA GLY A 38 2.02 -8.02 1.53
C GLY A 38 2.34 -6.75 0.73
N ASP A 39 3.41 -6.04 1.10
CA ASP A 39 3.84 -4.82 0.41
C ASP A 39 4.14 -5.10 -1.08
N LEU A 40 4.70 -6.27 -1.42
CA LEU A 40 4.97 -6.67 -2.81
C LEU A 40 3.69 -7.04 -3.58
N ALA A 41 2.71 -7.66 -2.91
CA ALA A 41 1.43 -8.00 -3.53
C ALA A 41 0.59 -6.75 -3.84
N ASP A 42 0.60 -5.75 -2.94
CA ASP A 42 -0.14 -4.50 -3.11
C ASP A 42 0.40 -3.65 -4.28
N VAL A 43 1.70 -3.74 -4.59
CA VAL A 43 2.30 -3.05 -5.74
C VAL A 43 1.73 -3.55 -7.07
N ASP A 44 1.49 -4.85 -7.20
CA ASP A 44 0.86 -5.43 -8.40
C ASP A 44 -0.62 -5.05 -8.52
N ASP A 45 -1.33 -4.92 -7.39
CA ASP A 45 -2.75 -4.55 -7.38
C ASP A 45 -2.97 -3.05 -7.68
N GLY A 46 -1.99 -2.18 -7.37
CA GLY A 46 -2.09 -0.75 -7.64
C GLY A 46 -2.30 -0.41 -9.12
N ALA A 47 -1.56 -1.08 -10.02
CA ALA A 47 -1.70 -0.88 -11.46
C ALA A 47 -3.04 -1.44 -11.99
N ALA A 48 -3.45 -2.62 -11.50
CA ALA A 48 -4.72 -3.23 -11.86
C ALA A 48 -5.91 -2.36 -11.40
N ARG A 49 -5.85 -1.84 -10.17
CA ARG A 49 -6.85 -0.92 -9.61
C ARG A 49 -6.92 0.39 -10.38
N ALA A 50 -5.78 0.99 -10.73
CA ALA A 50 -5.73 2.21 -11.53
C ALA A 50 -6.37 1.99 -12.91
N ALA A 51 -6.05 0.88 -13.58
CA ALA A 51 -6.66 0.52 -14.86
C ALA A 51 -8.18 0.30 -14.74
N ALA A 52 -8.64 -0.36 -13.67
CA ALA A 52 -10.07 -0.57 -13.43
C ALA A 52 -10.83 0.75 -13.19
N LEU A 53 -10.23 1.69 -12.46
CA LEU A 53 -10.80 3.03 -12.25
C LEU A 53 -10.87 3.83 -13.56
N LEU A 54 -9.83 3.80 -14.39
CA LEU A 54 -9.86 4.44 -15.71
C LEU A 54 -10.94 3.83 -16.61
N ALA A 55 -11.04 2.50 -16.66
CA ALA A 55 -12.09 1.81 -17.40
C ALA A 55 -13.51 2.08 -16.84
N GLN A 56 -13.62 2.49 -15.57
CA GLN A 56 -14.88 2.97 -15.02
C GLN A 56 -15.19 4.40 -15.48
N ILE A 57 -14.20 5.28 -15.53
CA ILE A 57 -14.35 6.65 -16.04
C ILE A 57 -14.73 6.64 -17.51
N ASP A 58 -14.10 5.80 -18.34
CA ASP A 58 -14.40 5.67 -19.77
C ASP A 58 -15.84 5.21 -20.05
N ARG A 59 -16.50 4.61 -19.05
CA ARG A 59 -17.92 4.18 -19.15
C ARG A 59 -18.91 5.26 -18.71
N ILE A 60 -18.44 6.39 -18.17
CA ILE A 60 -19.33 7.50 -17.82
C ILE A 60 -19.90 8.07 -19.12
N PRO A 61 -21.23 7.99 -19.34
CA PRO A 61 -21.81 8.54 -20.55
C PRO A 61 -21.64 10.06 -20.56
N GLU A 62 -21.32 10.60 -21.73
CA GLU A 62 -21.39 12.04 -21.97
C GLU A 62 -22.81 12.52 -21.67
N ARG A 63 -22.93 13.46 -20.74
CA ARG A 63 -24.23 14.00 -20.35
C ARG A 63 -24.37 15.43 -20.86
N SER A 64 -25.43 15.68 -21.62
CA SER A 64 -25.74 17.02 -22.14
C SER A 64 -26.07 18.04 -21.06
N ASP A 65 -26.34 17.61 -19.83
CA ASP A 65 -26.60 18.45 -18.65
C ASP A 65 -25.35 18.63 -17.75
N ALA A 66 -24.19 18.09 -18.14
CA ALA A 66 -22.92 18.25 -17.39
C ALA A 66 -22.23 19.62 -17.59
N PHE A 67 -22.98 20.63 -18.04
CA PHE A 67 -22.52 21.99 -18.30
C PHE A 67 -23.02 23.00 -17.28
N ASP A 68 -23.49 22.56 -16.10
CA ASP A 68 -23.81 23.45 -14.98
C ASP A 68 -22.62 23.49 -14.00
N PRO A 69 -21.55 24.24 -14.30
CA PRO A 69 -20.43 24.35 -13.40
C PRO A 69 -20.90 25.01 -12.11
N LEU A 70 -20.58 24.40 -10.98
CA LEU A 70 -20.73 25.01 -9.67
C LEU A 70 -20.06 26.40 -9.72
N ALA A 71 -20.82 27.46 -9.45
CA ALA A 71 -20.24 28.79 -9.34
C ALA A 71 -19.33 28.81 -8.09
N TRP A 72 -18.12 29.33 -8.23
CA TRP A 72 -17.18 29.45 -7.13
C TRP A 72 -17.05 30.93 -6.76
N ASP A 73 -17.05 31.23 -5.46
CA ASP A 73 -16.73 32.56 -4.96
C ASP A 73 -15.22 32.85 -5.05
N GLU A 74 -14.82 34.07 -4.70
CA GLU A 74 -13.40 34.49 -4.71
C GLU A 74 -12.51 33.71 -3.73
N ARG A 75 -13.11 32.92 -2.83
CA ARG A 75 -12.41 32.10 -1.82
C ARG A 75 -12.37 30.62 -2.24
N GLY A 76 -12.89 30.27 -3.40
CA GLY A 76 -12.96 28.89 -3.86
C GLY A 76 -13.96 28.05 -3.07
N LEU A 77 -15.07 28.66 -2.62
CA LEU A 77 -16.22 27.95 -2.09
C LEU A 77 -17.39 27.98 -3.09
N PRO A 78 -18.31 26.99 -3.06
CA PRO A 78 -19.54 27.06 -3.83
C PRO A 78 -20.31 28.35 -3.51
N ALA A 79 -20.62 29.15 -4.52
CA ALA A 79 -21.32 30.42 -4.43
C ALA A 79 -22.85 30.25 -4.29
#